data_AF-A0AAJ2BB72-F1
#
_entry.id   AF-A0AAJ2BB72-F1
#
_cell.length_a   1.000
_cell.length_b   1.000
_cell.length_c   1.000
_cell.angle_alpha   90.00
_cell.angle_beta   90.00
_cell.angle_gamma   90.00
#
_symmetry.space_group_name_H-M   'P 1'
#
loop_
_entity.id
_entity.type
_entity.pdbx_description
1 polymer ?
#
loop_
_entity_poly.entity_id
_entity_poly.type
_entity_poly.pdbx_seq_one_letter_code
_entity_poly.pdbx_strand_id
1 'polypeptide(L)'
;DIADKLMASLGSMLLYWYHYSHNGKRIEVETDDDSIGGHFLHLLHGVEPSQSWVQAMHVSLNLYAEHEFNASTFTGRVIAGTGSDMYSAITGAIGALRGPKHGGANEVAFDIQSRYETPDEAEADIKRRVENKEVVIGFGHPVYTISDP
;
A
#
# COMPACT_ATOMS: atom_id res chain seq x y z
N ASP A 1 11.35 16.02 -11.92
CA ASP A 1 10.22 16.27 -12.84
C ASP A 1 9.25 15.09 -12.94
N ILE A 2 9.53 14.00 -13.68
CA ILE A 2 8.55 12.89 -13.85
C ILE A 2 8.25 12.16 -12.53
N ALA A 3 9.27 11.80 -11.76
CA ALA A 3 9.09 11.11 -10.47
C ALA A 3 8.25 11.95 -9.50
N ASP A 4 8.57 13.24 -9.38
CA ASP A 4 7.83 14.17 -8.52
C ASP A 4 6.37 14.31 -8.97
N LYS A 5 6.12 14.38 -10.28
CA LYS A 5 4.76 14.43 -10.80
C LYS A 5 3.97 13.16 -10.46
N LEU A 6 4.57 11.98 -10.62
CA LEU A 6 3.94 10.71 -10.27
C LEU A 6 3.63 10.64 -8.76
N MET A 7 4.60 10.99 -7.91
CA MET A 7 4.39 11.02 -6.45
C MET A 7 3.26 11.98 -6.06
N ALA A 8 3.20 13.16 -6.68
CA ALA A 8 2.17 14.15 -6.40
C ALA A 8 0.77 13.76 -6.93
N SER A 9 0.67 13.01 -8.03
CA SER A 9 -0.63 12.76 -8.69
C SER A 9 -1.21 11.35 -8.52
N LEU A 10 -0.45 10.36 -8.03
CA LEU A 10 -0.96 8.99 -7.88
C LEU A 10 -2.18 8.89 -6.95
N GLY A 11 -2.16 9.62 -5.82
CA GLY A 11 -3.29 9.71 -4.90
C GLY A 11 -4.53 10.30 -5.57
N SER A 12 -4.36 11.38 -6.33
CA SER A 12 -5.42 12.04 -7.09
C SER A 12 -6.02 11.13 -8.17
N MET A 13 -5.18 10.42 -8.93
CA MET A 13 -5.61 9.47 -9.96
C MET A 13 -6.50 8.36 -9.36
N LEU A 14 -6.05 7.77 -8.26
CA LEU A 14 -6.77 6.71 -7.57
C LEU A 14 -8.12 7.21 -7.03
N LEU A 15 -8.11 8.32 -6.30
CA LEU A 15 -9.29 8.78 -5.58
C LEU A 15 -10.30 9.46 -6.50
N TYR A 16 -9.86 10.11 -7.57
CA TYR A 16 -10.77 10.56 -8.62
C TYR A 16 -11.53 9.38 -9.24
N TRP A 17 -10.81 8.30 -9.61
CA TRP A 17 -11.45 7.08 -10.10
C TRP A 17 -12.41 6.48 -9.06
N TYR A 18 -11.97 6.36 -7.80
CA TYR A 18 -12.76 5.74 -6.74
C TYR A 18 -14.08 6.48 -6.53
N HIS A 19 -14.04 7.81 -6.34
CA HIS A 19 -15.25 8.61 -6.15
C HIS A 19 -16.15 8.65 -7.40
N TYR A 20 -15.57 8.68 -8.59
CA TYR A 20 -16.38 8.65 -9.81
C TYR A 20 -17.13 7.33 -9.96
N SER A 21 -16.43 6.21 -9.76
CA SER A 21 -16.97 4.86 -9.99
C SER A 21 -17.87 4.34 -8.86
N HIS A 22 -17.59 4.70 -7.60
CA HIS A 22 -18.33 4.17 -6.44
C HIS A 22 -19.36 5.16 -5.91
N ASN A 23 -19.11 6.47 -6.05
CA ASN A 23 -19.95 7.52 -5.46
C ASN A 23 -20.62 8.43 -6.50
N GLY A 24 -20.35 8.22 -7.80
CA GLY A 24 -20.90 9.04 -8.88
C GLY A 24 -20.43 10.50 -8.85
N LYS A 25 -19.33 10.81 -8.15
CA LYS A 25 -18.86 12.18 -7.91
C LYS A 25 -17.54 12.44 -8.64
N ARG A 26 -17.49 13.56 -9.37
CA ARG A 26 -16.20 14.17 -9.77
C ARG A 26 -15.72 15.04 -8.62
N ILE A 27 -14.54 14.74 -8.09
CA ILE A 27 -13.93 15.49 -6.99
C ILE A 27 -12.91 16.50 -7.55
N GLU A 28 -12.69 17.59 -6.81
CA GLU A 28 -11.51 18.43 -6.99
C GLU A 28 -10.28 17.65 -6.52
N VAL A 29 -9.16 17.79 -7.24
CA VAL A 29 -7.92 17.04 -6.99
C VAL A 29 -6.76 17.95 -6.57
N GLU A 30 -6.98 19.26 -6.52
CA GLU A 30 -6.08 20.22 -5.92
C GLU A 30 -6.62 20.60 -4.53
N THR A 31 -5.88 20.22 -3.48
CA THR A 31 -6.20 20.59 -2.10
C THR A 31 -5.14 21.54 -1.55
N ASP A 32 -5.44 22.22 -0.44
CA ASP A 32 -4.51 23.10 0.26
C ASP A 32 -3.62 22.35 1.28
N ASP A 33 -3.65 21.01 1.29
CA ASP A 33 -2.83 20.19 2.18
C ASP A 33 -1.33 20.33 1.83
N ASP A 34 -0.49 20.43 2.85
CA ASP A 34 0.95 20.67 2.72
C ASP A 34 1.79 19.40 2.54
N SER A 35 1.15 18.24 2.39
CA SER A 35 1.83 16.95 2.25
C SER A 35 1.03 15.90 1.47
N ILE A 36 1.74 14.93 0.87
CA ILE A 36 1.13 13.81 0.11
C ILE A 36 0.16 13.00 0.99
N GLY A 37 0.52 12.73 2.25
CA GLY A 37 -0.31 11.98 3.19
C GLY A 37 -1.61 12.71 3.56
N GLY A 38 -1.53 14.02 3.82
CA GLY A 38 -2.71 14.86 4.07
C GLY A 38 -3.61 14.92 2.84
N HIS A 39 -3.03 15.23 1.68
CA HIS A 39 -3.73 15.27 0.40
C HIS A 39 -4.50 13.97 0.12
N PHE A 40 -3.86 12.81 0.28
CA PHE A 40 -4.50 11.51 0.06
C PHE A 40 -5.70 11.29 0.99
N LEU A 41 -5.55 11.55 2.29
CA LEU A 41 -6.65 11.36 3.26
C LEU A 41 -7.79 12.34 3.02
N HIS A 42 -7.48 13.59 2.68
CA HIS A 42 -8.47 14.60 2.36
C HIS A 42 -9.31 14.15 1.17
N LEU A 43 -8.68 13.77 0.06
CA LEU A 43 -9.41 13.30 -1.12
C LEU A 43 -10.27 12.08 -0.83
N LEU A 44 -9.81 11.16 0.03
CA LEU A 44 -10.52 9.91 0.36
C LEU A 44 -11.79 10.17 1.18
N HIS A 45 -11.70 11.08 2.16
CA HIS A 45 -12.80 11.36 3.10
C HIS A 45 -13.64 12.57 2.70
N GLY A 46 -13.14 13.41 1.79
CA GLY A 46 -13.78 14.66 1.36
C GLY A 46 -13.76 15.76 2.42
N VAL A 47 -12.94 15.64 3.46
CA VAL A 47 -12.75 16.59 4.57
C VAL A 47 -11.29 16.64 5.00
N GLU A 48 -10.85 17.76 5.57
CA GLU A 48 -9.48 17.91 6.09
C GLU A 48 -9.17 16.84 7.16
N PRO A 49 -8.06 16.10 7.02
CA PRO A 49 -7.70 15.05 7.97
C PRO A 49 -7.17 15.60 9.28
N SER A 50 -7.36 14.85 10.37
CA SER A 50 -6.73 15.20 11.65
C SER A 50 -5.20 15.09 11.57
N GLN A 51 -4.49 15.92 12.34
CA GLN A 51 -3.03 15.92 12.39
C GLN A 51 -2.44 14.55 12.78
N SER A 52 -3.11 13.79 13.66
CA SER A 52 -2.65 12.44 14.03
C SER A 52 -2.73 11.46 12.85
N TRP A 53 -3.75 11.58 11.99
CA TRP A 53 -3.88 10.73 10.80
C TRP A 53 -2.84 11.09 9.74
N VAL A 54 -2.57 12.39 9.54
CA VAL A 54 -1.50 12.84 8.63
C VAL A 54 -0.15 12.29 9.08
N GLN A 55 0.16 12.38 10.38
CA GLN A 55 1.38 11.83 10.95
C GLN A 55 1.47 10.31 10.76
N ALA A 56 0.37 9.58 10.98
CA ALA A 56 0.33 8.14 10.77
C ALA A 56 0.58 7.77 9.29
N MET A 57 0.01 8.53 8.36
CA MET A 57 0.24 8.34 6.92
C MET A 57 1.69 8.64 6.52
N HIS A 58 2.31 9.68 7.07
CA HIS A 58 3.75 9.94 6.83
C HIS A 58 4.62 8.79 7.30
N VAL A 59 4.37 8.26 8.50
CA VAL A 59 5.08 7.09 9.01
C VAL A 59 4.91 5.90 8.07
N SER A 60 3.67 5.59 7.68
CA SER A 60 3.39 4.48 6.77
C SER A 60 4.09 4.63 5.42
N LEU A 61 4.00 5.80 4.79
CA LEU A 61 4.65 6.07 3.50
C LEU A 61 6.17 5.94 3.59
N ASN A 62 6.78 6.40 4.69
CA ASN A 62 8.22 6.28 4.90
C ASN A 62 8.65 4.81 5.11
N LEU A 63 7.89 4.03 5.88
CA LEU A 63 8.20 2.62 6.12
C LEU A 63 8.13 1.78 4.83
N TYR A 64 7.20 2.10 3.92
CA TYR A 64 7.03 1.41 2.64
C TYR A 64 7.82 2.01 1.47
N ALA A 65 8.64 3.04 1.70
CA ALA A 65 9.25 3.82 0.62
C ALA A 65 10.27 3.04 -0.21
N GLU A 66 11.08 2.20 0.42
CA GLU A 66 12.18 1.47 -0.22
C GLU A 66 12.49 0.19 0.54
N HIS A 67 12.71 -0.91 -0.19
CA HIS A 67 12.99 -2.22 0.42
C HIS A 67 13.86 -3.12 -0.48
N GLU A 68 14.95 -2.55 -1.01
CA GLU A 68 15.97 -3.20 -1.83
C GLU A 68 15.40 -3.94 -3.06
N PHE A 69 15.95 -5.12 -3.41
CA PHE A 69 15.61 -5.90 -4.59
C PHE A 69 14.49 -6.90 -4.29
N ASN A 70 13.29 -6.36 -4.15
CA ASN A 70 12.06 -7.12 -4.25
C ASN A 70 11.58 -7.25 -5.71
N ALA A 71 10.52 -8.03 -5.93
CA ALA A 71 10.02 -8.33 -7.28
C ALA A 71 9.67 -7.09 -8.10
N SER A 72 8.97 -6.11 -7.52
CA SER A 72 8.59 -4.87 -8.24
C SER A 72 9.79 -3.97 -8.53
N THR A 73 10.70 -3.80 -7.57
CA THR A 73 11.95 -3.03 -7.79
C THR A 73 12.76 -3.68 -8.91
N PHE A 74 12.91 -5.01 -8.89
CA PHE A 74 13.65 -5.73 -9.91
C PHE A 74 13.00 -5.60 -11.30
N THR A 75 11.67 -5.72 -11.40
CA THR A 75 10.93 -5.51 -12.66
C THR A 75 11.17 -4.12 -13.23
N GLY A 76 11.05 -3.06 -12.42
CA GLY A 76 11.32 -1.70 -12.86
C GLY A 76 12.74 -1.53 -13.38
N ARG A 77 13.74 -2.11 -12.69
CA ARG A 77 15.15 -2.10 -13.12
C ARG A 77 15.39 -2.86 -14.42
N VAL A 78 14.74 -4.00 -14.63
CA VAL A 78 14.85 -4.76 -15.89
C VAL A 78 14.37 -3.91 -17.07
N ILE A 79 13.23 -3.24 -16.94
CA ILE A 79 12.68 -2.36 -17.98
C ILE A 79 13.59 -1.15 -18.21
N ALA A 80 14.05 -0.50 -17.15
CA ALA A 80 15.00 0.61 -17.27
C ALA A 80 16.33 0.18 -17.93
N GLY A 81 16.78 -1.06 -17.65
CA GLY A 81 18.01 -1.64 -18.21
C GLY A 81 17.97 -1.83 -19.73
N THR A 82 16.79 -1.83 -20.36
CA THR A 82 16.66 -1.83 -21.83
C THR A 82 16.71 -0.43 -22.44
N GLY A 83 16.87 0.63 -21.63
CA GLY A 83 16.77 2.02 -22.06
C GLY A 83 15.33 2.53 -22.25
N SER A 84 14.34 1.86 -21.64
CA SER A 84 12.94 2.32 -21.65
C SER A 84 12.73 3.53 -20.72
N ASP A 85 11.56 4.15 -20.79
CA ASP A 85 11.23 5.36 -20.04
C ASP A 85 10.70 5.07 -18.63
N MET A 86 10.63 6.13 -17.80
CA MET A 86 10.20 6.04 -16.40
C MET A 86 8.76 5.54 -16.27
N TYR A 87 7.84 5.95 -17.15
CA TYR A 87 6.44 5.50 -17.05
C TYR A 87 6.33 4.00 -17.34
N SER A 88 7.07 3.48 -18.31
CA SER A 88 7.13 2.04 -18.58
C SER A 88 7.68 1.26 -17.39
N ALA A 89 8.78 1.73 -16.77
CA ALA A 89 9.38 1.09 -15.62
C ALA A 89 8.42 1.05 -14.40
N ILE A 90 7.78 2.17 -14.09
CA ILE A 90 6.81 2.26 -12.98
C ILE A 90 5.56 1.42 -13.26
N THR A 91 5.06 1.44 -14.49
CA THR A 91 3.90 0.62 -14.89
C THR A 91 4.19 -0.87 -14.73
N GLY A 92 5.37 -1.33 -15.14
CA GLY A 92 5.80 -2.72 -14.94
C GLY A 92 5.94 -3.08 -13.46
N ALA A 93 6.53 -2.19 -12.65
CA ALA A 93 6.66 -2.38 -11.20
C ALA A 93 5.29 -2.48 -10.50
N ILE A 94 4.32 -1.64 -10.86
CA ILE A 94 2.93 -1.72 -10.38
C ILE A 94 2.31 -3.08 -10.77
N GLY A 95 2.54 -3.54 -12.01
CA GLY A 95 2.07 -4.85 -12.46
C GLY A 95 2.62 -6.01 -11.63
N ALA A 96 3.91 -5.96 -11.26
CA ALA A 96 4.52 -6.94 -10.37
C ALA A 96 3.96 -6.84 -8.93
N LEU A 97 3.76 -5.63 -8.41
CA LEU A 97 3.21 -5.38 -7.07
C LEU A 97 1.75 -5.87 -6.94
N ARG A 98 0.97 -5.80 -8.02
CA ARG A 98 -0.40 -6.33 -8.06
C ARG A 98 -0.49 -7.84 -7.76
N GLY A 99 0.60 -8.59 -7.91
CA GLY A 99 0.61 -10.02 -7.58
C GLY A 99 0.31 -10.26 -6.08
N PRO A 100 -0.62 -11.17 -5.71
CA PRO A 100 -1.01 -11.36 -4.32
C PRO A 100 0.10 -11.89 -3.42
N LYS A 101 1.12 -12.53 -4.01
CA LYS A 101 2.34 -12.98 -3.29
C LYS A 101 3.36 -11.87 -3.05
N HIS A 102 3.07 -10.64 -3.52
CA HIS A 102 3.95 -9.49 -3.41
C HIS A 102 3.26 -8.32 -2.68
N GLY A 103 2.23 -7.70 -3.27
CA GLY A 103 1.65 -6.45 -2.72
C GLY A 103 0.42 -6.58 -1.81
N GLY A 104 -0.18 -7.77 -1.68
CA GLY A 104 -1.51 -7.92 -1.03
C GLY A 104 -1.50 -8.41 0.42
N ALA A 105 -0.35 -8.46 1.08
CA ALA A 105 -0.23 -9.14 2.38
C ALA A 105 -1.02 -8.45 3.50
N ASN A 106 -1.05 -7.10 3.53
CA ASN A 106 -1.75 -6.33 4.56
C ASN A 106 -3.28 -6.37 4.41
N GLU A 107 -3.82 -6.43 3.18
CA GLU A 107 -5.24 -6.68 2.93
C GLU A 107 -5.67 -8.03 3.52
N VAL A 108 -4.88 -9.08 3.29
CA VAL A 108 -5.17 -10.41 3.86
C VAL A 108 -5.01 -10.41 5.38
N ALA A 109 -4.03 -9.67 5.93
CA ALA A 109 -3.88 -9.53 7.37
C ALA A 109 -5.11 -8.85 8.00
N PHE A 110 -5.66 -7.81 7.35
CA PHE A 110 -6.90 -7.16 7.77
C PHE A 110 -8.10 -8.12 7.68
N ASP A 111 -8.22 -8.90 6.60
CA ASP A 111 -9.27 -9.92 6.44
C ASP A 111 -9.20 -11.01 7.51
N ILE A 112 -7.99 -11.38 7.95
CA ILE A 112 -7.81 -12.34 9.06
C ILE A 112 -8.24 -11.69 10.37
N GLN A 113 -7.75 -10.48 10.68
CA GLN A 113 -8.07 -9.76 11.91
C GLN A 113 -9.57 -9.50 12.05
N SER A 114 -10.25 -9.20 10.94
CA SER A 114 -11.68 -8.89 10.91
C SER A 114 -12.61 -10.09 11.13
N ARG A 115 -12.08 -11.31 11.28
CA ARG A 115 -12.88 -12.53 11.53
C ARG A 115 -13.32 -12.70 12.97
N TYR A 116 -12.70 -12.00 13.90
CA TYR A 116 -12.83 -12.28 15.33
C TYR A 116 -13.38 -11.06 16.06
N GLU A 117 -14.30 -11.30 17.00
CA GLU A 117 -14.85 -10.25 17.85
C GLU A 117 -13.97 -10.03 19.10
N THR A 118 -13.22 -11.07 19.50
CA THR A 118 -12.39 -11.05 20.70
C THR A 118 -10.97 -11.60 20.46
N PRO A 119 -9.99 -11.19 21.28
CA PRO A 119 -8.64 -11.75 21.22
C PRO A 119 -8.58 -13.26 21.47
N ASP A 120 -9.43 -13.79 22.36
CA ASP A 120 -9.43 -15.22 22.72
C ASP A 120 -9.89 -16.10 21.55
N GLU A 121 -10.90 -15.64 20.80
CA GLU A 121 -11.35 -16.30 19.57
C GLU A 121 -10.27 -16.32 18.49
N ALA A 122 -9.57 -15.19 18.32
CA ALA A 122 -8.46 -15.06 17.41
C ALA A 122 -7.33 -16.04 17.78
N GLU A 123 -6.94 -16.09 19.05
CA GLU A 123 -5.89 -17.00 19.52
C GLU A 123 -6.24 -18.47 19.26
N ALA A 124 -7.48 -18.88 19.57
CA ALA A 124 -7.93 -20.25 19.37
C ALA A 124 -7.99 -20.65 17.88
N ASP A 125 -8.48 -19.80 16.98
CA ASP A 125 -8.49 -20.08 15.53
C ASP A 125 -7.07 -20.10 14.95
N ILE A 126 -6.22 -19.13 15.29
CA ILE A 126 -4.86 -19.05 14.78
C ILE A 126 -4.04 -20.28 15.21
N LYS A 127 -4.15 -20.74 16.47
CA LYS A 127 -3.49 -21.98 16.91
C LYS A 127 -3.92 -23.18 16.06
N ARG A 128 -5.22 -23.35 15.83
CA ARG A 128 -5.76 -24.42 15.00
C ARG A 128 -5.24 -24.36 13.56
N ARG A 129 -5.17 -23.18 12.96
CA ARG A 129 -4.62 -22.99 11.60
C ARG A 129 -3.15 -23.39 11.52
N VAL A 130 -2.36 -22.98 12.51
CA VAL A 130 -0.94 -23.34 12.60
C VAL A 130 -0.76 -24.85 12.79
N GLU A 131 -1.58 -25.49 13.64
CA GLU A 131 -1.60 -26.95 13.80
C GLU A 131 -1.94 -27.67 12.47
N ASN A 132 -2.82 -27.08 11.67
CA ASN A 132 -3.17 -27.54 10.32
C ASN A 132 -2.15 -27.16 9.24
N LYS A 133 -1.03 -26.53 9.62
CA LYS A 133 0.03 -26.04 8.70
C LYS A 133 -0.45 -25.01 7.68
N GLU A 134 -1.51 -24.29 7.98
CA GLU A 134 -1.92 -23.13 7.19
C GLU A 134 -0.92 -21.98 7.38
N VAL A 135 -0.61 -21.25 6.30
CA VAL A 135 0.25 -20.07 6.37
C VAL A 135 -0.57 -18.88 6.87
N VAL A 136 -0.09 -18.24 7.94
CA VAL A 136 -0.64 -16.97 8.44
C VAL A 136 0.08 -15.83 7.71
N ILE A 137 -0.57 -15.27 6.69
CA ILE A 137 -0.03 -14.15 5.91
C ILE A 137 0.15 -12.93 6.83
N GLY A 138 1.29 -12.23 6.68
CA GLY A 138 1.70 -11.13 7.55
C GLY A 138 2.78 -11.51 8.58
N PHE A 139 3.19 -12.79 8.63
CA PHE A 139 4.27 -13.25 9.51
C PHE A 139 5.43 -13.87 8.73
N GLY A 140 6.64 -13.64 9.25
CA GLY A 140 7.89 -14.06 8.64
C GLY A 140 8.37 -13.12 7.53
N HIS A 141 9.67 -13.14 7.26
CA HIS A 141 10.26 -12.33 6.21
C HIS A 141 11.39 -13.11 5.50
N PRO A 142 11.54 -13.03 4.17
CA PRO A 142 12.60 -13.74 3.46
C PRO A 142 14.03 -13.32 3.85
N VAL A 143 14.18 -12.11 4.42
CA VAL A 143 15.49 -11.51 4.76
C VAL A 143 15.69 -11.36 6.27
N TYR A 144 14.65 -10.96 7.00
CA TYR A 144 14.78 -10.66 8.44
C TYR A 144 14.65 -11.94 9.25
N THR A 145 15.58 -12.15 10.18
CA THR A 145 15.69 -13.38 10.98
C THR A 145 15.37 -13.17 12.47
N ILE A 146 15.25 -11.91 12.91
CA ILE A 146 14.98 -11.54 14.31
C ILE A 146 13.68 -10.75 14.40
N SER A 147 13.61 -9.60 13.73
CA SER A 147 12.43 -8.74 13.65
C SER A 147 12.47 -7.91 12.37
N ASP A 148 11.28 -7.50 11.92
CA ASP A 148 11.12 -6.45 10.91
C ASP A 148 11.17 -5.08 11.64
N PRO A 149 12.10 -4.16 11.29
CA PRO A 149 12.36 -2.93 12.04
C PRO A 149 11.32 -1.81 11.88
#